data_AF-A0A9D1K7Y2-F1
#
_entry.id   AF-A0A9D1K7Y2-F1
#
_cell.length_a   1.000
_cell.length_b   1.000
_cell.length_c   1.000
_cell.angle_alpha   90.00
_cell.angle_beta   90.00
_cell.angle_gamma   90.00
#
_symmetry.space_group_name_H-M   'P 1'
#
loop_
_entity.id
_entity.type
_entity.pdbx_description
1 polymer ?
#
loop_
_entity_poly.entity_id
_entity_poly.type
_entity_poly.pdbx_seq_one_letter_code
_entity_poly.pdbx_strand_id
1 'polypeptide(L)'
;TAVTTKTELEYDYDMLKASPIGKEWFEQTNFFEDYCKGKTVDAVAATEVNPDNGHVAESEVDLVAGCTMNINDFVVVLTKSTGAAAEPLVVPEGELALGFNMVANLAFGHSGSANATAEADGLAQANVDIYAVTINSEGVIVDCKIDAIQCKVNFDAAGQLITPVGTEFLSKMELKDDYAMRGASGINAEWFEQVEALEEYCIGKTPEEVANIALDDAGKATDADLIAGITMPLGDFIAGVVGACENARVSGAKEGDTLYMHSVSAMSDSSKSASEEGDGLAQCDTTAGAYTIAADGTITDIELDCVQTKININTAGEITNDQEATAVTTKTDLEYDYDMLKASPIGKEWFEQTNFFEDYCKGKTVDAVAATEVNPDNGHVAESEVDLVAGCTMNINDFVVVLTKSK
;
A
#
# COMPACT_ATOMS: atom_id res chain seq x y z
N THR A 1 13.39 4.73 25.04
CA THR A 1 12.77 4.35 26.33
C THR A 1 11.65 3.40 25.98
N ALA A 2 11.56 2.22 26.60
CA ALA A 2 10.46 1.31 26.31
C ALA A 2 9.13 2.00 26.64
N VAL A 3 8.20 2.03 25.69
CA VAL A 3 6.83 2.51 25.94
C VAL A 3 6.09 1.36 26.62
N THR A 4 5.63 1.60 27.85
CA THR A 4 4.80 0.65 28.60
C THR A 4 3.36 0.73 28.07
N THR A 5 2.74 -0.42 27.81
CA THR A 5 1.36 -0.46 27.30
C THR A 5 0.35 -0.05 28.38
N LYS A 6 -0.88 0.33 27.98
CA LYS A 6 -1.96 0.68 28.93
C LYS A 6 -2.30 -0.49 29.86
N THR A 7 -2.22 -1.73 29.37
CA THR A 7 -2.41 -2.95 30.18
C THR A 7 -1.33 -3.06 31.26
N GLU A 8 -0.07 -2.88 30.89
CA GLU A 8 1.07 -3.01 31.80
C GLU A 8 1.16 -1.85 32.81
N LEU A 9 0.60 -0.69 32.48
CA LEU A 9 0.47 0.43 33.42
C LEU A 9 -0.55 0.14 34.53
N GLU A 10 -1.51 -0.77 34.33
CA GLU A 10 -2.58 -1.09 35.29
C GLU A 10 -3.21 0.20 35.89
N TYR A 11 -3.05 0.42 37.19
CA TYR A 11 -3.56 1.59 37.90
C TYR A 11 -2.74 2.87 37.68
N ASP A 12 -1.50 2.77 37.19
CA ASP A 12 -0.67 3.94 36.86
C ASP A 12 -1.17 4.67 35.60
N TYR A 13 -2.07 4.05 34.83
CA TYR A 13 -2.76 4.71 33.70
C TYR A 13 -3.81 5.74 34.17
N ASP A 14 -4.32 5.61 35.40
CA ASP A 14 -5.19 6.59 36.10
C ASP A 14 -6.49 6.94 35.37
N MET A 15 -7.12 5.97 34.68
CA MET A 15 -8.38 6.17 33.97
C MET A 15 -9.60 6.17 34.90
N LEU A 16 -9.48 5.67 36.14
CA LEU A 16 -10.58 5.62 37.12
C LEU A 16 -11.33 6.95 37.25
N LYS A 17 -10.62 8.07 37.13
CA LYS A 17 -11.19 9.43 37.26
C LYS A 17 -12.07 9.84 36.08
N ALA A 18 -11.79 9.28 34.89
CA ALA A 18 -12.53 9.55 33.66
C ALA A 18 -13.60 8.48 33.38
N SER A 19 -13.49 7.29 33.98
CA SER A 19 -14.40 6.16 33.78
C SER A 19 -15.76 6.38 34.47
N PRO A 20 -16.89 6.44 33.73
CA PRO A 20 -18.23 6.53 34.30
C PRO A 20 -18.61 5.36 35.22
N ILE A 21 -18.00 4.20 35.01
CA ILE A 21 -18.26 2.96 35.77
C ILE A 21 -17.23 2.69 36.87
N GLY A 22 -16.32 3.63 37.12
CA GLY A 22 -15.28 3.50 38.14
C GLY A 22 -14.36 2.28 37.96
N LYS A 23 -14.00 1.94 36.72
CA LYS A 23 -13.05 0.87 36.37
C LYS A 23 -11.83 1.43 35.63
N GLU A 24 -10.66 0.86 35.88
CA GLU A 24 -9.46 1.13 35.10
C GLU A 24 -9.53 0.55 33.68
N TRP A 25 -8.63 1.01 32.80
CA TRP A 25 -8.61 0.59 31.40
C TRP A 25 -8.49 -0.93 31.25
N PHE A 26 -7.57 -1.57 31.99
CA PHE A 26 -7.35 -3.02 31.92
C PHE A 26 -8.57 -3.83 32.43
N GLU A 27 -9.35 -3.28 33.38
CA GLU A 27 -10.56 -3.93 33.89
C GLU A 27 -11.70 -3.87 32.85
N GLN A 28 -11.76 -2.78 32.07
CA GLN A 28 -12.73 -2.64 30.98
C GLN A 28 -12.36 -3.49 29.77
N THR A 29 -11.08 -3.58 29.40
CA THR A 29 -10.64 -4.49 28.34
C THR A 29 -10.87 -5.94 28.69
N ASN A 30 -10.55 -6.37 29.92
CA ASN A 30 -10.84 -7.73 30.37
C ASN A 30 -12.35 -8.06 30.27
N PHE A 31 -13.21 -7.09 30.58
CA PHE A 31 -14.65 -7.26 30.43
C PHE A 31 -15.08 -7.33 28.97
N PHE A 32 -14.51 -6.49 28.10
CA PHE A 32 -14.76 -6.53 26.66
C PHE A 32 -14.27 -7.86 26.04
N GLU A 33 -13.11 -8.37 26.45
CA GLU A 33 -12.61 -9.69 26.05
C GLU A 33 -13.59 -10.80 26.43
N ASP A 34 -14.09 -10.78 27.67
CA ASP A 34 -15.11 -11.73 28.13
C ASP A 34 -16.43 -11.59 27.36
N TYR A 35 -16.84 -10.37 27.01
CA TYR A 35 -17.99 -10.12 26.16
C TYR A 35 -17.82 -10.72 24.75
N CYS A 36 -16.62 -10.65 24.18
CA CYS A 36 -16.33 -11.17 22.85
C CYS A 36 -16.33 -12.72 22.81
N LYS A 37 -15.98 -13.40 23.90
CA LYS A 37 -15.91 -14.87 23.95
C LYS A 37 -17.25 -15.50 23.56
N GLY A 38 -17.23 -16.28 22.49
CA GLY A 38 -18.41 -17.00 21.97
C GLY A 38 -19.29 -16.20 21.01
N LYS A 39 -18.95 -14.95 20.69
CA LYS A 39 -19.56 -14.18 19.59
C LYS A 39 -18.78 -14.35 18.28
N THR A 40 -19.46 -14.15 17.15
CA THR A 40 -18.78 -13.92 15.87
C THR A 40 -18.23 -12.50 15.82
N VAL A 41 -17.24 -12.24 14.97
CA VAL A 41 -16.69 -10.89 14.86
C VAL A 41 -17.69 -9.91 14.27
N ASP A 42 -18.55 -10.31 13.32
CA ASP A 42 -19.66 -9.46 12.85
C ASP A 42 -20.61 -9.06 13.97
N ALA A 43 -20.89 -9.99 14.90
CA ALA A 43 -21.74 -9.69 16.04
C ALA A 43 -21.07 -8.73 17.02
N VAL A 44 -19.73 -8.73 17.12
CA VAL A 44 -18.98 -7.75 17.91
C VAL A 44 -18.89 -6.42 17.15
N ALA A 45 -18.71 -6.42 15.84
CA ALA A 45 -18.65 -5.22 15.00
C ALA A 45 -20.00 -4.50 14.90
N ALA A 46 -21.11 -5.23 15.03
CA ALA A 46 -22.45 -4.68 15.11
C ALA A 46 -22.81 -4.06 16.47
N THR A 47 -21.90 -4.09 17.46
CA THR A 47 -22.11 -3.45 18.76
C THR A 47 -22.34 -1.95 18.55
N GLU A 48 -23.47 -1.43 19.05
CA GLU A 48 -23.76 -0.01 18.89
C GLU A 48 -22.75 0.85 19.68
N VAL A 49 -22.20 1.87 19.02
CA VAL A 49 -21.30 2.86 19.63
C VAL A 49 -21.86 4.26 19.44
N ASN A 50 -21.50 5.17 20.33
CA ASN A 50 -21.80 6.58 20.16
C ASN A 50 -20.98 7.12 18.97
N PRO A 51 -21.63 7.68 17.93
CA PRO A 51 -20.95 8.11 16.72
C PRO A 51 -19.96 9.27 16.94
N ASP A 52 -20.11 10.05 18.01
CA ASP A 52 -19.27 11.22 18.28
C ASP A 52 -17.92 10.85 18.91
N ASN A 53 -17.83 9.71 19.60
CA ASN A 53 -16.63 9.35 20.36
C ASN A 53 -16.25 7.87 20.32
N GLY A 54 -17.05 7.00 19.67
CA GLY A 54 -16.83 5.56 19.54
C GLY A 54 -16.98 4.76 20.83
N HIS A 55 -17.39 5.38 21.94
CA HIS A 55 -17.69 4.68 23.18
C HIS A 55 -18.90 3.78 23.01
N VAL A 56 -18.92 2.65 23.71
CA VAL A 56 -20.09 1.74 23.76
C VAL A 56 -21.37 2.54 24.04
N ALA A 57 -22.38 2.36 23.18
CA ALA A 57 -23.64 3.07 23.30
C ALA A 57 -24.41 2.64 24.56
N GLU A 58 -25.18 3.56 25.16
CA GLU A 58 -26.00 3.26 26.35
C GLU A 58 -27.07 2.17 26.10
N SER A 59 -27.40 1.89 24.84
CA SER A 59 -28.28 0.80 24.41
C SER A 59 -27.69 -0.59 24.64
N GLU A 60 -26.36 -0.73 24.65
CA GLU A 60 -25.64 -1.99 24.88
C GLU A 60 -25.53 -2.32 26.38
N VAL A 61 -26.69 -2.49 27.03
CA VAL A 61 -26.83 -2.58 28.50
C VAL A 61 -25.93 -3.64 29.15
N ASP A 62 -25.68 -4.75 28.47
CA ASP A 62 -24.83 -5.84 28.97
C ASP A 62 -23.34 -5.50 28.88
N LEU A 63 -22.94 -4.66 27.91
CA LEU A 63 -21.56 -4.25 27.71
C LEU A 63 -21.20 -3.05 28.59
N VAL A 64 -22.06 -2.03 28.66
CA VAL A 64 -21.82 -0.82 29.47
C VAL A 64 -21.73 -1.11 30.98
N ALA A 65 -22.22 -2.27 31.43
CA ALA A 65 -22.03 -2.74 32.81
C ALA A 65 -20.55 -2.95 33.18
N GLY A 66 -19.67 -3.12 32.18
CA GLY A 66 -18.26 -3.35 32.44
C GLY A 66 -17.27 -2.75 31.46
N CYS A 67 -17.70 -2.22 30.31
CA CYS A 67 -16.89 -1.50 29.35
C CYS A 67 -17.67 -0.31 28.79
N THR A 68 -17.20 0.92 29.02
CA THR A 68 -17.80 2.16 28.49
C THR A 68 -16.82 2.98 27.66
N MET A 69 -15.63 2.43 27.42
CA MET A 69 -14.59 3.04 26.61
C MET A 69 -14.87 2.89 25.11
N ASN A 70 -14.13 3.61 24.28
CA ASN A 70 -14.12 3.41 22.85
C ASN A 70 -13.66 1.98 22.51
N ILE A 71 -14.44 1.28 21.68
CA ILE A 71 -14.15 -0.10 21.27
C ILE A 71 -13.76 -0.25 19.80
N ASN A 72 -13.75 0.84 19.01
CA ASN A 72 -13.57 0.79 17.56
C ASN A 72 -12.27 0.09 17.16
N ASP A 73 -11.15 0.45 17.80
CA ASP A 73 -9.84 -0.15 17.48
C ASP A 73 -9.82 -1.66 17.78
N PHE A 74 -10.50 -2.10 18.84
CA PHE A 74 -10.61 -3.52 19.15
C PHE A 74 -11.49 -4.25 18.14
N VAL A 75 -12.57 -3.63 17.67
CA VAL A 75 -13.40 -4.17 16.59
C VAL A 75 -12.60 -4.29 15.29
N VAL A 76 -11.77 -3.29 14.96
CA VAL A 76 -10.86 -3.32 13.80
C VAL A 76 -9.89 -4.49 13.92
N VAL A 77 -9.21 -4.64 15.07
CA VAL A 77 -8.30 -5.77 15.31
C VAL A 77 -9.03 -7.10 15.21
N LEU A 78 -10.23 -7.22 15.78
CA LEU A 78 -11.01 -8.46 15.71
C LEU A 78 -11.41 -8.78 14.26
N THR A 79 -11.85 -7.77 13.50
CA THR A 79 -12.19 -7.88 12.06
C THR A 79 -11.01 -8.44 11.28
N LYS A 80 -9.82 -7.85 11.46
CA LYS A 80 -8.58 -8.33 10.83
C LYS A 80 -8.17 -9.73 11.30
N SER A 81 -8.34 -10.03 12.59
CA SER A 81 -7.87 -11.29 13.20
C SER A 81 -8.62 -12.53 12.73
N THR A 82 -9.82 -12.36 12.17
CA THR A 82 -10.63 -13.52 11.78
C THR A 82 -9.98 -14.32 10.66
N GLY A 83 -9.15 -13.70 9.81
CA GLY A 83 -8.79 -14.30 8.52
C GLY A 83 -10.03 -14.89 7.83
N ALA A 84 -11.22 -14.33 8.13
CA ALA A 84 -12.47 -14.84 7.62
C ALA A 84 -12.28 -14.81 6.12
N ALA A 85 -12.56 -15.93 5.46
CA ALA A 85 -12.76 -15.91 4.02
C ALA A 85 -13.67 -14.71 3.79
N ALA A 86 -13.13 -13.65 3.17
CA ALA A 86 -13.90 -12.45 2.90
C ALA A 86 -15.22 -12.95 2.29
N GLU A 87 -16.35 -12.46 2.79
CA GLU A 87 -17.63 -12.74 2.13
C GLU A 87 -17.38 -12.61 0.63
N PRO A 88 -17.65 -13.67 -0.17
CA PRO A 88 -17.16 -13.74 -1.53
C PRO A 88 -17.56 -12.46 -2.25
N LEU A 89 -16.57 -11.77 -2.83
CA LEU A 89 -16.77 -10.48 -3.48
C LEU A 89 -17.99 -10.56 -4.41
N VAL A 90 -19.04 -9.78 -4.10
CA VAL A 90 -20.25 -9.70 -4.91
C VAL A 90 -20.18 -8.43 -5.73
N VAL A 91 -19.97 -8.56 -7.04
CA VAL A 91 -19.99 -7.45 -7.98
C VAL A 91 -21.36 -7.39 -8.67
N PRO A 92 -22.12 -6.29 -8.54
CA PRO A 92 -23.40 -6.12 -9.25
C PRO A 92 -23.23 -6.11 -10.78
N GLU A 93 -24.27 -6.53 -11.52
CA GLU A 93 -24.28 -6.45 -12.99
C GLU A 93 -24.10 -5.00 -13.46
N GLY A 94 -23.14 -4.77 -14.36
CA GLY A 94 -22.78 -3.45 -14.87
C GLY A 94 -21.77 -2.66 -14.02
N GLU A 95 -21.43 -3.15 -12.83
CA GLU A 95 -20.37 -2.61 -11.97
C GLU A 95 -19.09 -3.45 -12.11
N LEU A 96 -17.97 -2.86 -11.72
CA LEU A 96 -16.68 -3.53 -11.58
C LEU A 96 -16.17 -3.34 -10.15
N ALA A 97 -15.44 -4.32 -9.65
CA ALA A 97 -14.57 -4.13 -8.49
C ALA A 97 -13.17 -3.78 -8.96
N LEU A 98 -12.61 -2.67 -8.46
CA LEU A 98 -11.20 -2.30 -8.65
C LEU A 98 -10.39 -2.95 -7.53
N GLY A 99 -9.25 -3.55 -7.86
CA GLY A 99 -8.30 -4.03 -6.86
C GLY A 99 -6.88 -3.56 -7.16
N PHE A 100 -6.17 -3.16 -6.11
CA PHE A 100 -4.80 -2.69 -6.16
C PHE A 100 -3.93 -3.43 -5.15
N ASN A 101 -2.68 -3.70 -5.52
CA ASN A 101 -1.71 -4.32 -4.64
C ASN A 101 -0.30 -3.83 -4.92
N MET A 102 0.44 -3.53 -3.86
CA MET A 102 1.83 -3.09 -3.93
C MET A 102 2.69 -3.97 -3.02
N VAL A 103 3.73 -4.56 -3.58
CA VAL A 103 4.65 -5.43 -2.84
C VAL A 103 6.04 -4.83 -2.91
N ALA A 104 6.59 -4.46 -1.75
CA ALA A 104 7.91 -3.84 -1.67
C ALA A 104 8.90 -4.70 -0.88
N ASN A 105 10.11 -4.82 -1.41
CA ASN A 105 11.18 -5.60 -0.78
C ASN A 105 12.54 -4.90 -0.91
N LEU A 106 13.34 -4.97 0.15
CA LEU A 106 14.77 -4.73 0.07
C LEU A 106 15.44 -5.88 -0.67
N ALA A 107 16.16 -5.59 -1.74
CA ALA A 107 16.74 -6.62 -2.59
C ALA A 107 18.16 -6.95 -2.10
N PHE A 108 18.39 -8.08 -1.42
CA PHE A 108 19.74 -8.54 -1.00
C PHE A 108 20.27 -9.75 -1.80
N GLY A 109 19.56 -10.14 -2.87
CA GLY A 109 19.94 -11.26 -3.73
C GLY A 109 21.17 -10.98 -4.62
N HIS A 110 21.51 -11.94 -5.50
CA HIS A 110 22.72 -11.94 -6.34
C HIS A 110 22.95 -10.67 -7.19
N SER A 111 21.90 -9.92 -7.51
CA SER A 111 21.97 -8.67 -8.29
C SER A 111 21.31 -7.49 -7.58
N GLY A 112 21.11 -7.61 -6.26
CA GLY A 112 20.54 -6.58 -5.41
C GLY A 112 21.61 -5.74 -4.74
N SER A 113 21.25 -5.24 -3.57
CA SER A 113 22.09 -4.44 -2.70
C SER A 113 23.39 -5.15 -2.32
N ALA A 114 24.47 -4.38 -2.27
CA ALA A 114 25.80 -4.84 -1.94
C ALA A 114 26.57 -3.75 -1.20
N ASN A 115 27.41 -4.17 -0.26
CA ASN A 115 28.34 -3.27 0.42
C ASN A 115 29.33 -2.66 -0.58
N ALA A 116 29.81 -1.45 -0.27
CA ALA A 116 30.92 -0.87 -0.97
C ALA A 116 32.22 -1.64 -0.67
N THR A 117 33.17 -1.55 -1.60
CA THR A 117 34.52 -2.11 -1.46
C THR A 117 35.55 -1.04 -1.78
N ALA A 118 36.84 -1.36 -1.64
CA ALA A 118 37.89 -0.42 -2.05
C ALA A 118 37.92 -0.21 -3.58
N GLU A 119 37.35 -1.14 -4.35
CA GLU A 119 37.42 -1.18 -5.81
C GLU A 119 36.10 -0.85 -6.51
N ALA A 120 34.98 -0.80 -5.78
CA ALA A 120 33.65 -0.56 -6.33
C ALA A 120 32.73 0.09 -5.29
N ASP A 121 31.85 0.97 -5.79
CA ASP A 121 30.77 1.57 -5.02
C ASP A 121 29.79 0.48 -4.54
N GLY A 122 29.16 0.75 -3.40
CA GLY A 122 28.05 -0.04 -2.89
C GLY A 122 26.73 0.34 -3.57
N LEU A 123 25.77 -0.57 -3.48
CA LEU A 123 24.44 -0.41 -4.04
C LEU A 123 23.40 -0.69 -2.95
N ALA A 124 22.49 0.25 -2.73
CA ALA A 124 21.27 0.07 -1.98
C ALA A 124 20.13 -0.06 -2.97
N GLN A 125 19.51 -1.25 -3.04
CA GLN A 125 18.42 -1.54 -3.96
C GLN A 125 17.18 -2.02 -3.23
N ALA A 126 16.05 -1.42 -3.59
CA ALA A 126 14.72 -1.92 -3.26
C ALA A 126 13.89 -2.08 -4.52
N ASN A 127 12.99 -3.06 -4.52
CA ASN A 127 12.06 -3.31 -5.60
C ASN A 127 10.64 -3.04 -5.09
N VAL A 128 9.80 -2.48 -5.97
CA VAL A 128 8.36 -2.30 -5.71
C VAL A 128 7.62 -2.85 -6.91
N ASP A 129 6.86 -3.92 -6.71
CA ASP A 129 6.00 -4.51 -7.73
C ASP A 129 4.55 -4.05 -7.49
N ILE A 130 3.85 -3.69 -8.56
CA ILE A 130 2.57 -2.99 -8.52
C ILE A 130 1.60 -3.73 -9.42
N TYR A 131 0.41 -4.02 -8.90
CA TYR A 131 -0.60 -4.83 -9.56
C TYR A 131 -1.95 -4.15 -9.45
N ALA A 132 -2.72 -4.16 -10.54
CA ALA A 132 -4.09 -3.71 -10.55
C ALA A 132 -4.97 -4.65 -11.37
N VAL A 133 -6.20 -4.85 -10.93
CA VAL A 133 -7.22 -5.62 -11.65
C VAL A 133 -8.57 -4.93 -11.60
N THR A 134 -9.41 -5.22 -12.57
CA THR A 134 -10.86 -5.04 -12.44
C THR A 134 -11.59 -6.37 -12.56
N ILE A 135 -12.59 -6.61 -11.72
CA ILE A 135 -13.38 -7.85 -11.67
C ILE A 135 -14.85 -7.54 -11.92
N ASN A 136 -15.51 -8.31 -12.79
CA ASN A 136 -16.92 -8.12 -13.12
C ASN A 136 -17.87 -8.97 -12.26
N SER A 137 -19.18 -8.88 -12.54
CA SER A 137 -20.23 -9.66 -11.88
C SER A 137 -20.15 -11.19 -12.05
N GLU A 138 -19.35 -11.69 -13.01
CA GLU A 138 -19.09 -13.12 -13.18
C GLU A 138 -17.91 -13.60 -12.31
N GLY A 139 -17.22 -12.70 -11.60
CA GLY A 139 -16.06 -13.02 -10.77
C GLY A 139 -14.78 -13.25 -11.56
N VAL A 140 -14.73 -12.78 -12.81
CA VAL A 140 -13.53 -12.87 -13.66
C VAL A 140 -12.86 -11.50 -13.81
N ILE A 141 -11.54 -11.52 -13.99
CA ILE A 141 -10.73 -10.35 -14.29
C ILE A 141 -11.08 -9.85 -15.70
N VAL A 142 -11.37 -8.56 -15.85
CA VAL A 142 -11.65 -7.94 -17.16
C VAL A 142 -10.56 -6.98 -17.63
N ASP A 143 -9.69 -6.52 -16.73
CA ASP A 143 -8.45 -5.82 -17.05
C ASP A 143 -7.40 -6.13 -15.96
N CYS A 144 -6.13 -6.17 -16.35
CA CYS A 144 -4.99 -6.45 -15.48
C CYS A 144 -3.83 -5.53 -15.87
N LYS A 145 -3.16 -4.96 -14.86
CA LYS A 145 -1.95 -4.16 -15.02
C LYS A 145 -0.89 -4.62 -14.03
N ILE A 146 0.34 -4.71 -14.51
CA ILE A 146 1.50 -5.16 -13.75
C ILE A 146 2.67 -4.24 -14.10
N ASP A 147 3.32 -3.70 -13.08
CA ASP A 147 4.52 -2.89 -13.23
C ASP A 147 5.51 -3.19 -12.10
N ALA A 148 6.75 -2.80 -12.29
CA ALA A 148 7.78 -2.96 -11.28
C ALA A 148 8.78 -1.81 -11.35
N ILE A 149 9.25 -1.37 -10.20
CA ILE A 149 10.26 -0.32 -10.05
C ILE A 149 11.48 -0.91 -9.36
N GLN A 150 12.67 -0.49 -9.80
CA GLN A 150 13.94 -0.80 -9.15
C GLN A 150 14.63 0.48 -8.71
N CYS A 151 14.50 0.80 -7.43
CA CYS A 151 15.17 1.92 -6.80
C CYS A 151 16.63 1.54 -6.56
N LYS A 152 17.59 2.22 -7.22
CA LYS A 152 19.03 1.90 -7.14
C LYS A 152 19.82 3.12 -6.70
N VAL A 153 20.28 3.11 -5.45
CA VAL A 153 21.05 4.18 -4.82
C VAL A 153 22.49 3.73 -4.62
N ASN A 154 23.45 4.39 -5.28
CA ASN A 154 24.87 4.10 -5.11
C ASN A 154 25.45 4.89 -3.94
N PHE A 155 26.42 4.31 -3.26
CA PHE A 155 27.16 4.94 -2.16
C PHE A 155 28.63 4.49 -2.15
N ASP A 156 29.53 5.32 -1.65
CA ASP A 156 30.97 5.01 -1.62
C ASP A 156 31.39 4.21 -0.37
N ALA A 157 32.68 3.87 -0.30
CA ALA A 157 33.28 3.14 0.82
C ALA A 157 33.28 3.89 2.17
N ALA A 158 32.92 5.19 2.19
CA ALA A 158 32.72 5.98 3.39
C ALA A 158 31.22 6.12 3.77
N GLY A 159 30.33 5.44 3.03
CA GLY A 159 28.88 5.56 3.21
C GLY A 159 28.33 6.89 2.69
N GLN A 160 29.07 7.61 1.83
CA GLN A 160 28.58 8.81 1.17
C GLN A 160 27.67 8.41 0.01
N LEU A 161 26.46 8.97 -0.01
CA LEU A 161 25.53 8.78 -1.12
C LEU A 161 26.09 9.43 -2.39
N ILE A 162 26.16 8.65 -3.46
CA ILE A 162 26.61 9.06 -4.79
C ILE A 162 25.40 9.42 -5.65
N THR A 163 24.34 8.60 -5.61
CA THR A 163 23.09 8.95 -6.28
C THR A 163 22.52 10.22 -5.66
N PRO A 164 22.25 11.28 -6.47
CA PRO A 164 21.69 12.51 -5.94
C PRO A 164 20.29 12.31 -5.34
N VAL A 165 20.02 13.01 -4.24
CA VAL A 165 18.66 13.16 -3.70
C VAL A 165 17.75 13.77 -4.77
N GLY A 166 16.50 13.29 -4.84
CA GLY A 166 15.55 13.66 -5.90
C GLY A 166 15.77 12.96 -7.23
N THR A 167 16.70 12.00 -7.34
CA THR A 167 16.79 11.14 -8.53
C THR A 167 15.50 10.36 -8.70
N GLU A 168 14.85 10.51 -9.85
CA GLU A 168 13.67 9.74 -10.23
C GLU A 168 14.05 8.35 -10.75
N PHE A 169 13.24 7.35 -10.40
CA PHE A 169 13.37 5.98 -10.87
C PHE A 169 12.15 5.62 -11.71
N LEU A 170 12.36 5.44 -13.01
CA LEU A 170 11.30 5.01 -13.92
C LEU A 170 10.91 3.56 -13.65
N SER A 171 9.63 3.26 -13.83
CA SER A 171 9.13 1.89 -13.81
C SER A 171 9.57 1.10 -15.04
N LYS A 172 9.46 -0.22 -15.00
CA LYS A 172 9.82 -1.06 -16.15
C LYS A 172 8.86 -0.85 -17.32
N MET A 173 7.58 -0.55 -17.08
CA MET A 173 6.66 -0.18 -18.15
C MET A 173 7.00 1.18 -18.78
N GLU A 174 7.61 2.09 -18.02
CA GLU A 174 8.10 3.37 -18.54
C GLU A 174 9.43 3.26 -19.30
N LEU A 175 10.34 2.41 -18.81
CA LEU A 175 11.64 2.17 -19.45
C LEU A 175 11.51 1.50 -20.82
N LYS A 176 10.54 0.60 -21.00
CA LYS A 176 10.36 -0.17 -22.25
C LYS A 176 11.67 -0.85 -22.69
N ASP A 177 12.16 -0.56 -23.89
CA ASP A 177 13.42 -1.10 -24.41
C ASP A 177 14.67 -0.64 -23.63
N ASP A 178 14.60 0.48 -22.88
CA ASP A 178 15.73 0.95 -22.06
C ASP A 178 15.99 0.03 -20.85
N TYR A 179 15.06 -0.86 -20.49
CA TYR A 179 15.30 -1.91 -19.49
C TYR A 179 16.25 -3.00 -19.99
N ALA A 180 16.36 -3.19 -21.32
CA ALA A 180 17.35 -4.01 -22.00
C ALA A 180 17.35 -5.52 -21.63
N MET A 181 16.18 -6.13 -21.46
CA MET A 181 16.03 -7.55 -21.12
C MET A 181 15.99 -8.48 -22.33
N ARG A 182 15.79 -7.99 -23.56
CA ARG A 182 15.73 -8.84 -24.78
C ARG A 182 16.86 -9.85 -24.88
N GLY A 183 18.09 -9.44 -24.58
CA GLY A 183 19.28 -10.30 -24.68
C GLY A 183 19.32 -11.44 -23.66
N ALA A 184 18.61 -11.31 -22.54
CA ALA A 184 18.47 -12.34 -21.51
C ALA A 184 17.20 -13.20 -21.69
N SER A 185 16.23 -12.71 -22.48
CA SER A 185 14.96 -13.37 -22.74
C SER A 185 15.12 -14.56 -23.70
N GLY A 186 14.50 -15.70 -23.35
CA GLY A 186 14.49 -16.89 -24.20
C GLY A 186 13.68 -16.74 -25.49
N ILE A 187 12.85 -15.71 -25.58
CA ILE A 187 11.96 -15.41 -26.71
C ILE A 187 12.28 -14.06 -27.39
N ASN A 188 13.42 -13.43 -27.05
CA ASN A 188 13.83 -12.12 -27.58
C ASN A 188 12.78 -11.01 -27.35
N ALA A 189 12.02 -11.11 -26.26
CA ALA A 189 11.06 -10.11 -25.82
C ALA A 189 11.63 -9.29 -24.66
N GLU A 190 11.26 -8.01 -24.60
CA GLU A 190 11.52 -7.17 -23.44
C GLU A 190 10.69 -7.60 -22.22
N TRP A 191 10.96 -7.01 -21.06
CA TRP A 191 10.17 -7.25 -19.85
C TRP A 191 8.70 -6.84 -20.04
N PHE A 192 8.44 -5.65 -20.58
CA PHE A 192 7.08 -5.14 -20.75
C PHE A 192 6.25 -6.02 -21.70
N GLU A 193 6.82 -6.46 -22.84
CA GLU A 193 6.13 -7.35 -23.78
C GLU A 193 5.75 -8.70 -23.14
N GLN A 194 6.61 -9.22 -22.26
CA GLN A 194 6.33 -10.46 -21.54
C GLN A 194 5.23 -10.29 -20.48
N VAL A 195 5.23 -9.15 -19.80
CA VAL A 195 4.24 -8.83 -18.78
C VAL A 195 2.88 -8.51 -19.40
N GLU A 196 2.83 -7.77 -20.50
CA GLU A 196 1.60 -7.57 -21.28
C GLU A 196 0.97 -8.90 -21.73
N ALA A 197 1.78 -9.90 -22.09
CA ALA A 197 1.29 -11.24 -22.42
C ALA A 197 0.68 -11.97 -21.20
N LEU A 198 1.21 -11.73 -19.99
CA LEU A 198 0.65 -12.27 -18.75
C LEU A 198 -0.64 -11.52 -18.36
N GLU A 199 -0.66 -10.19 -18.49
CA GLU A 199 -1.85 -9.37 -18.26
C GLU A 199 -3.02 -9.85 -19.13
N GLU A 200 -2.80 -10.03 -20.43
CA GLU A 200 -3.81 -10.55 -21.37
C GLU A 200 -4.26 -11.97 -21.00
N TYR A 201 -3.34 -12.83 -20.55
CA TYR A 201 -3.68 -14.18 -20.12
C TYR A 201 -4.60 -14.21 -18.88
N CYS A 202 -4.49 -13.22 -17.99
CA CYS A 202 -5.35 -13.09 -16.83
C CYS A 202 -6.78 -12.68 -17.18
N ILE A 203 -7.01 -12.02 -18.33
CA ILE A 203 -8.35 -11.57 -18.74
C ILE A 203 -9.28 -12.78 -18.96
N GLY A 204 -10.47 -12.70 -18.40
CA GLY A 204 -11.49 -13.75 -18.42
C GLY A 204 -11.24 -14.89 -17.43
N LYS A 205 -10.22 -14.79 -16.58
CA LYS A 205 -9.93 -15.78 -15.53
C LYS A 205 -10.44 -15.32 -14.17
N THR A 206 -10.82 -16.28 -13.35
CA THR A 206 -11.05 -16.07 -11.92
C THR A 206 -9.72 -15.96 -11.16
N PRO A 207 -9.71 -15.35 -9.96
CA PRO A 207 -8.52 -15.35 -9.09
C PRO A 207 -8.01 -16.76 -8.77
N GLU A 208 -8.91 -17.73 -8.61
CA GLU A 208 -8.55 -19.14 -8.38
C GLU A 208 -7.83 -19.76 -9.58
N GLU A 209 -8.24 -19.44 -10.81
CA GLU A 209 -7.56 -19.93 -12.02
C GLU A 209 -6.17 -19.31 -12.17
N VAL A 210 -6.01 -18.02 -11.83
CA VAL A 210 -4.69 -17.35 -11.81
C VAL A 210 -3.78 -17.97 -10.75
N ALA A 211 -4.29 -18.18 -9.53
CA ALA A 211 -3.56 -18.82 -8.44
C ALA A 211 -3.07 -20.24 -8.79
N ASN A 212 -3.79 -20.93 -9.66
CA ASN A 212 -3.50 -22.30 -10.07
C ASN A 212 -2.79 -22.42 -11.43
N ILE A 213 -2.19 -21.34 -11.95
CA ILE A 213 -1.34 -21.40 -13.14
C ILE A 213 -0.23 -22.44 -12.93
N ALA A 214 -0.14 -23.41 -13.83
CA ALA A 214 0.77 -24.54 -13.70
C ALA A 214 2.22 -24.15 -14.01
N LEU A 215 3.11 -24.35 -13.05
CA LEU A 215 4.53 -24.01 -13.15
C LEU A 215 5.45 -25.24 -13.15
N ASP A 216 6.62 -25.11 -13.77
CA ASP A 216 7.71 -26.08 -13.68
C ASP A 216 8.57 -25.86 -12.41
N ASP A 217 9.60 -26.70 -12.22
CA ASP A 217 10.51 -26.60 -11.07
C ASP A 217 11.32 -25.28 -11.02
N ALA A 218 11.39 -24.54 -12.13
CA ALA A 218 12.01 -23.22 -12.22
C ALA A 218 11.00 -22.08 -12.01
N GLY A 219 9.75 -22.40 -11.68
CA GLY A 219 8.67 -21.45 -11.49
C GLY A 219 8.12 -20.85 -12.79
N LYS A 220 8.43 -21.42 -13.95
CA LYS A 220 7.98 -20.92 -15.25
C LYS A 220 6.70 -21.60 -15.69
N ALA A 221 5.88 -20.91 -16.49
CA ALA A 221 4.65 -21.48 -17.03
C ALA A 221 4.90 -22.78 -17.79
N THR A 222 3.98 -23.73 -17.63
CA THR A 222 3.90 -24.96 -18.43
C THR A 222 2.78 -24.93 -19.48
N ASP A 223 1.87 -23.94 -19.38
CA ASP A 223 0.84 -23.69 -20.36
C ASP A 223 1.44 -23.15 -21.67
N ALA A 224 1.02 -23.71 -22.81
CA ALA A 224 1.57 -23.36 -24.11
C ALA A 224 1.26 -21.91 -24.51
N ASP A 225 0.11 -21.38 -24.10
CA ASP A 225 -0.31 -20.01 -24.43
C ASP A 225 0.54 -18.98 -23.65
N LEU A 226 0.91 -19.29 -22.39
CA LEU A 226 1.84 -18.48 -21.61
C LEU A 226 3.29 -18.61 -22.07
N ILE A 227 3.77 -19.82 -22.38
CA ILE A 227 5.17 -20.05 -22.80
C ILE A 227 5.54 -19.22 -24.04
N ALA A 228 4.58 -18.97 -24.93
CA ALA A 228 4.80 -18.16 -26.12
C ALA A 228 5.04 -16.68 -25.80
N GLY A 229 4.48 -16.18 -24.70
CA GLY A 229 4.49 -14.77 -24.33
C GLY A 229 5.46 -14.42 -23.20
N ILE A 230 5.70 -15.32 -22.25
CA ILE A 230 6.51 -15.04 -21.05
C ILE A 230 7.44 -16.21 -20.70
N THR A 231 8.69 -15.88 -20.37
CA THR A 231 9.74 -16.86 -19.99
C THR A 231 10.28 -16.70 -18.58
N MET A 232 9.79 -15.68 -17.88
CA MET A 232 10.13 -15.36 -16.49
C MET A 232 9.42 -16.31 -15.52
N PRO A 233 10.00 -16.58 -14.33
CA PRO A 233 9.28 -17.22 -13.26
C PRO A 233 8.04 -16.40 -12.88
N LEU A 234 6.91 -17.08 -12.63
CA LEU A 234 5.61 -16.45 -12.44
C LEU A 234 5.13 -16.39 -10.99
N GLY A 235 5.84 -17.01 -10.04
CA GLY A 235 5.39 -17.11 -8.64
C GLY A 235 4.99 -15.76 -8.04
N ASP A 236 5.88 -14.77 -8.11
CA ASP A 236 5.62 -13.44 -7.54
C ASP A 236 4.54 -12.68 -8.33
N PHE A 237 4.49 -12.82 -9.66
CA PHE A 237 3.45 -12.21 -10.48
C PHE A 237 2.06 -12.77 -10.16
N ILE A 238 1.95 -14.10 -10.01
CA ILE A 238 0.70 -14.76 -9.63
C ILE A 238 0.26 -14.27 -8.25
N ALA A 239 1.17 -14.26 -7.26
CA ALA A 239 0.86 -13.79 -5.92
C ALA A 239 0.41 -12.32 -5.93
N GLY A 240 1.08 -11.46 -6.71
CA GLY A 240 0.74 -10.05 -6.85
C GLY A 240 -0.65 -9.80 -7.44
N VAL A 241 -0.98 -10.48 -8.55
CA VAL A 241 -2.30 -10.40 -9.19
C VAL A 241 -3.40 -10.96 -8.28
N VAL A 242 -3.14 -12.08 -7.60
CA VAL A 242 -4.09 -12.65 -6.63
C VAL A 242 -4.30 -11.69 -5.46
N GLY A 243 -3.25 -11.08 -4.93
CA GLY A 243 -3.36 -10.05 -3.89
C GLY A 243 -4.19 -8.84 -4.35
N ALA A 244 -4.04 -8.39 -5.61
CA ALA A 244 -4.90 -7.35 -6.16
C ALA A 244 -6.36 -7.80 -6.25
N CYS A 245 -6.63 -9.06 -6.60
CA CYS A 245 -7.98 -9.62 -6.60
C CYS A 245 -8.58 -9.71 -5.18
N GLU A 246 -7.77 -10.11 -4.19
CA GLU A 246 -8.17 -10.16 -2.77
C GLU A 246 -8.45 -8.76 -2.21
N ASN A 247 -7.76 -7.74 -2.74
CA ASN A 247 -7.98 -6.34 -2.42
C ASN A 247 -9.12 -5.69 -3.19
N ALA A 248 -9.72 -6.37 -4.18
CA ALA A 248 -10.73 -5.75 -5.02
C ALA A 248 -12.02 -5.35 -4.28
N ARG A 249 -12.51 -4.13 -4.51
CA ARG A 249 -13.74 -3.58 -3.91
C ARG A 249 -14.61 -2.92 -4.97
N VAL A 250 -15.93 -2.96 -4.77
CA VAL A 250 -16.89 -2.22 -5.58
C VAL A 250 -17.01 -0.80 -5.01
N SER A 251 -16.34 0.18 -5.63
CA SER A 251 -16.23 1.54 -5.10
C SER A 251 -16.51 2.65 -6.13
N GLY A 252 -17.01 2.26 -7.31
CA GLY A 252 -17.56 3.17 -8.32
C GLY A 252 -17.30 2.78 -9.76
N ALA A 253 -16.34 1.87 -10.00
CA ALA A 253 -15.96 1.39 -11.33
C ALA A 253 -17.15 0.69 -12.04
N LYS A 254 -17.21 0.82 -13.37
CA LYS A 254 -18.32 0.32 -14.20
C LYS A 254 -17.82 -0.35 -15.47
N GLU A 255 -18.65 -1.24 -16.01
CA GLU A 255 -18.39 -1.82 -17.32
C GLU A 255 -18.28 -0.72 -18.40
N GLY A 256 -17.17 -0.74 -19.14
CA GLY A 256 -16.83 0.28 -20.14
C GLY A 256 -15.87 1.36 -19.65
N ASP A 257 -15.57 1.41 -18.35
CA ASP A 257 -14.45 2.21 -17.85
C ASP A 257 -13.12 1.61 -18.30
N THR A 258 -12.08 2.44 -18.37
CA THR A 258 -10.70 2.01 -18.67
C THR A 258 -9.89 1.99 -17.38
N LEU A 259 -9.20 0.88 -17.09
CA LEU A 259 -8.26 0.77 -15.98
C LEU A 259 -6.93 1.43 -16.35
N TYR A 260 -6.42 2.28 -15.46
CA TYR A 260 -5.09 2.84 -15.49
C TYR A 260 -4.35 2.44 -14.22
N MET A 261 -3.03 2.25 -14.34
CA MET A 261 -2.14 2.04 -13.22
C MET A 261 -0.82 2.75 -13.51
N HIS A 262 -0.41 3.62 -12.60
CA HIS A 262 0.80 4.41 -12.75
C HIS A 262 1.50 4.61 -11.41
N SER A 263 2.79 4.93 -11.48
CA SER A 263 3.64 5.14 -10.32
C SER A 263 4.60 6.30 -10.52
N VAL A 264 5.08 6.88 -9.43
CA VAL A 264 6.22 7.79 -9.36
C VAL A 264 7.13 7.29 -8.26
N SER A 265 8.44 7.26 -8.53
CA SER A 265 9.43 6.85 -7.55
C SER A 265 10.63 7.78 -7.58
N ALA A 266 11.08 8.20 -6.41
CA ALA A 266 12.24 9.06 -6.30
C ALA A 266 13.03 8.80 -5.01
N MET A 267 14.32 9.14 -5.07
CA MET A 267 15.16 9.19 -3.88
C MET A 267 14.70 10.33 -2.97
N SER A 268 14.24 9.98 -1.78
CA SER A 268 13.60 10.90 -0.82
C SER A 268 14.58 11.94 -0.28
N ASP A 269 14.07 13.15 0.00
CA ASP A 269 14.79 14.21 0.73
C ASP A 269 15.17 13.81 2.17
N SER A 270 14.56 12.75 2.69
CA SER A 270 14.96 12.14 3.97
C SER A 270 16.27 11.35 3.89
N SER A 271 16.80 11.11 2.68
CA SER A 271 18.05 10.41 2.48
C SER A 271 19.24 11.23 2.96
N LYS A 272 20.21 10.56 3.60
CA LYS A 272 21.41 11.21 4.13
C LYS A 272 22.59 10.25 4.12
N SER A 273 23.78 10.80 3.92
CA SER A 273 25.01 10.01 3.99
C SER A 273 25.36 9.61 5.42
N ALA A 274 26.15 8.54 5.54
CA ALA A 274 26.67 8.10 6.83
C ALA A 274 27.59 9.16 7.44
N SER A 275 27.62 9.23 8.77
CA SER A 275 28.49 10.16 9.49
C SER A 275 28.91 9.59 10.83
N GLU A 276 29.76 10.31 11.56
CA GLU A 276 30.12 9.95 12.94
C GLU A 276 28.91 9.97 13.89
N GLU A 277 27.80 10.64 13.52
CA GLU A 277 26.55 10.70 14.29
C GLU A 277 25.69 9.44 14.13
N GLY A 278 26.00 8.59 13.14
CA GLY A 278 25.31 7.32 12.90
C GLY A 278 25.21 6.95 11.42
N ASP A 279 24.50 5.85 11.17
CA ASP A 279 24.25 5.33 9.83
C ASP A 279 23.54 6.37 8.95
N GLY A 280 23.94 6.38 7.68
CA GLY A 280 23.23 7.02 6.60
C GLY A 280 21.96 6.26 6.26
N LEU A 281 21.12 6.91 5.46
CA LEU A 281 19.85 6.39 5.01
C LEU A 281 19.73 6.63 3.50
N ALA A 282 19.63 5.54 2.74
CA ALA A 282 19.13 5.55 1.36
C ALA A 282 17.63 5.25 1.41
N GLN A 283 16.80 6.27 1.21
CA GLN A 283 15.35 6.12 1.18
C GLN A 283 14.80 6.41 -0.22
N CYS A 284 13.96 5.52 -0.72
CA CYS A 284 13.18 5.77 -1.94
C CYS A 284 11.69 5.69 -1.61
N ASP A 285 10.98 6.75 -1.97
CA ASP A 285 9.53 6.86 -1.82
C ASP A 285 8.91 6.50 -3.17
N THR A 286 8.01 5.53 -3.18
CA THR A 286 7.27 5.11 -4.37
C THR A 286 5.79 5.29 -4.12
N THR A 287 5.18 6.17 -4.87
CA THR A 287 3.74 6.44 -4.85
C THR A 287 3.12 5.85 -6.10
N ALA A 288 2.05 5.09 -5.97
CA ALA A 288 1.35 4.51 -7.11
C ALA A 288 -0.15 4.47 -6.88
N GLY A 289 -0.90 4.24 -7.95
CA GLY A 289 -2.33 4.07 -7.85
C GLY A 289 -2.91 3.34 -9.05
N ALA A 290 -4.04 2.70 -8.79
CA ALA A 290 -4.92 2.15 -9.79
C ALA A 290 -6.21 2.97 -9.83
N TYR A 291 -6.72 3.26 -11.01
CA TYR A 291 -7.94 4.05 -11.15
C TYR A 291 -8.67 3.72 -12.44
N THR A 292 -9.99 3.86 -12.40
CA THR A 292 -10.86 3.66 -13.55
C THR A 292 -11.38 5.00 -14.05
N ILE A 293 -11.38 5.18 -15.38
CA ILE A 293 -11.87 6.40 -16.03
C ILE A 293 -12.98 6.02 -17.01
N ALA A 294 -14.14 6.65 -16.85
CA ALA A 294 -15.26 6.52 -17.77
C ALA A 294 -14.96 7.15 -19.14
N ALA A 295 -15.73 6.77 -20.16
CA ALA A 295 -15.56 7.29 -21.51
C ALA A 295 -15.70 8.83 -21.64
N ASP A 296 -16.32 9.50 -20.66
CA ASP A 296 -16.42 10.96 -20.59
C ASP A 296 -15.22 11.66 -19.92
N GLY A 297 -14.22 10.88 -19.48
CA GLY A 297 -12.99 11.35 -18.86
C GLY A 297 -13.07 11.56 -17.35
N THR A 298 -14.15 11.13 -16.70
CA THR A 298 -14.29 11.20 -15.23
C THR A 298 -13.72 9.95 -14.54
N ILE A 299 -13.04 10.17 -13.42
CA ILE A 299 -12.56 9.10 -12.53
C ILE A 299 -13.77 8.47 -11.85
N THR A 300 -13.99 7.18 -12.04
CA THR A 300 -15.10 6.43 -11.44
C THR A 300 -14.69 5.69 -10.18
N ASP A 301 -13.44 5.23 -10.11
CA ASP A 301 -12.84 4.60 -8.94
C ASP A 301 -11.34 4.83 -8.87
N ILE A 302 -10.75 4.75 -7.68
CA ILE A 302 -9.33 5.02 -7.44
C ILE A 302 -8.87 4.42 -6.12
N GLU A 303 -7.69 3.80 -6.14
CA GLU A 303 -6.92 3.36 -4.97
C GLU A 303 -5.47 3.88 -5.12
N LEU A 304 -4.95 4.49 -4.06
CA LEU A 304 -3.63 5.11 -3.99
C LEU A 304 -2.84 4.54 -2.80
N ASP A 305 -1.55 4.32 -3.00
CA ASP A 305 -0.66 3.93 -1.93
C ASP A 305 0.74 4.52 -2.13
N CYS A 306 1.52 4.53 -1.05
CA CYS A 306 2.90 4.95 -1.04
C CYS A 306 3.71 4.00 -0.16
N VAL A 307 4.88 3.59 -0.62
CA VAL A 307 5.82 2.81 0.18
C VAL A 307 7.16 3.52 0.31
N GLN A 308 7.74 3.45 1.51
CA GLN A 308 9.03 4.05 1.83
C GLN A 308 10.07 2.97 2.08
N THR A 309 10.88 2.69 1.07
CA THR A 309 11.96 1.70 1.18
C THR A 309 13.19 2.35 1.81
N LYS A 310 13.73 1.78 2.89
CA LYS A 310 14.77 2.39 3.73
C LYS A 310 15.95 1.44 3.93
N ILE A 311 17.11 1.80 3.41
CA ILE A 311 18.36 1.03 3.56
C ILE A 311 19.38 1.87 4.33
N ASN A 312 19.83 1.35 5.47
CA ASN A 312 20.82 1.96 6.33
C ASN A 312 22.24 1.57 5.89
N ILE A 313 23.14 2.55 5.88
CA ILE A 313 24.53 2.39 5.42
C ILE A 313 25.46 3.00 6.47
N ASN A 314 26.45 2.26 6.95
CA ASN A 314 27.41 2.77 7.92
C ASN A 314 28.60 3.50 7.27
N THR A 315 29.47 4.08 8.09
CA THR A 315 30.68 4.81 7.64
C THR A 315 31.79 3.92 7.07
N ALA A 316 31.62 2.60 7.11
CA ALA A 316 32.50 1.64 6.45
C ALA A 316 31.95 1.21 5.06
N GLY A 317 30.87 1.84 4.60
CA GLY A 317 30.21 1.47 3.35
C GLY A 317 29.53 0.11 3.42
N GLU A 318 29.02 -0.28 4.60
CA GLU A 318 28.29 -1.53 4.79
C GLU A 318 26.82 -1.26 5.05
N ILE A 319 25.96 -2.09 4.47
CA ILE A 319 24.52 -2.09 4.75
C ILE A 319 24.27 -2.72 6.11
N THR A 320 23.46 -2.07 6.94
CA THR A 320 23.21 -2.47 8.34
C THR A 320 21.79 -2.98 8.62
N ASN A 321 20.91 -3.02 7.60
CA ASN A 321 19.60 -3.66 7.73
C ASN A 321 19.73 -5.15 8.06
N ASP A 322 18.70 -5.68 8.73
CA ASP A 322 18.50 -7.13 8.79
C ASP A 322 18.19 -7.66 7.39
N GLN A 323 19.11 -8.47 6.86
CA GLN A 323 19.01 -8.99 5.49
C GLN A 323 18.02 -10.16 5.37
N GLU A 324 17.53 -10.70 6.48
CA GLU A 324 16.48 -11.71 6.51
C GLU A 324 15.07 -11.07 6.54
N ALA A 325 14.96 -9.81 6.96
CA ALA A 325 13.71 -9.05 7.03
C ALA A 325 13.60 -8.06 5.86
N THR A 326 13.25 -8.57 4.68
CA THR A 326 13.27 -7.78 3.44
C THR A 326 11.96 -7.11 3.09
N ALA A 327 10.82 -7.63 3.56
CA ALA A 327 9.51 -7.10 3.24
C ALA A 327 9.33 -5.70 3.84
N VAL A 328 8.75 -4.79 3.05
CA VAL A 328 8.44 -3.43 3.46
C VAL A 328 6.94 -3.20 3.32
N THR A 329 6.29 -2.87 4.43
CA THR A 329 4.85 -2.56 4.46
C THR A 329 4.59 -1.18 3.87
N THR A 330 3.51 -1.06 3.09
CA THR A 330 3.08 0.21 2.49
C THR A 330 2.41 1.13 3.51
N LYS A 331 2.16 2.39 3.17
CA LYS A 331 1.53 3.33 4.11
C LYS A 331 0.06 3.02 4.34
N THR A 332 -0.66 2.53 3.32
CA THR A 332 -2.03 2.05 3.52
C THR A 332 -2.04 0.88 4.51
N ASP A 333 -1.18 -0.12 4.31
CA ASP A 333 -1.17 -1.34 5.12
C ASP A 333 -0.61 -1.15 6.54
N LEU A 334 0.26 -0.15 6.74
CA LEU A 334 0.70 0.24 8.07
C LEU A 334 -0.45 0.82 8.90
N GLU A 335 -1.44 1.44 8.27
CA GLU A 335 -2.54 2.14 8.93
C GLU A 335 -2.05 3.02 10.10
N TYR A 336 -2.41 2.70 11.34
CA TYR A 336 -2.00 3.41 12.55
C TYR A 336 -0.53 3.19 12.93
N ASP A 337 0.12 2.11 12.48
CA ASP A 337 1.55 1.87 12.71
C ASP A 337 2.43 2.86 11.93
N TYR A 338 1.87 3.57 10.94
CA TYR A 338 2.56 4.67 10.27
C TYR A 338 2.75 5.90 11.18
N ASP A 339 1.90 6.06 12.21
CA ASP A 339 2.04 7.03 13.31
C ASP A 339 2.09 8.50 12.83
N MET A 340 1.24 8.86 11.87
CA MET A 340 1.11 10.22 11.34
C MET A 340 0.14 11.08 12.14
N LEU A 341 -0.76 10.50 12.95
CA LEU A 341 -1.80 11.22 13.67
C LEU A 341 -1.25 12.39 14.50
N LYS A 342 -0.09 12.21 15.14
CA LYS A 342 0.60 13.26 15.93
C LYS A 342 1.14 14.43 15.10
N ALA A 343 1.46 14.19 13.83
CA ALA A 343 1.95 15.20 12.89
C ALA A 343 0.82 15.81 12.05
N SER A 344 -0.32 15.13 11.98
CA SER A 344 -1.50 15.56 11.24
C SER A 344 -2.21 16.73 11.94
N PRO A 345 -2.40 17.89 11.28
CA PRO A 345 -3.11 19.02 11.87
C PRO A 345 -4.61 18.75 12.07
N ILE A 346 -5.16 17.72 11.38
CA ILE A 346 -6.56 17.30 11.46
C ILE A 346 -6.75 16.01 12.28
N GLY A 347 -5.68 15.49 12.90
CA GLY A 347 -5.75 14.31 13.76
C GLY A 347 -6.14 13.01 13.02
N LYS A 348 -5.84 12.92 11.73
CA LYS A 348 -6.08 11.75 10.87
C LYS A 348 -4.79 11.08 10.45
N GLU A 349 -4.79 9.76 10.40
CA GLU A 349 -3.71 8.94 9.83
C GLU A 349 -3.60 9.08 8.31
N TRP A 350 -2.53 8.55 7.74
CA TRP A 350 -2.24 8.69 6.30
C TRP A 350 -3.33 8.03 5.46
N PHE A 351 -3.70 6.78 5.77
CA PHE A 351 -4.73 6.05 5.03
C PHE A 351 -6.10 6.75 5.09
N GLU A 352 -6.47 7.34 6.23
CA GLU A 352 -7.73 8.09 6.36
C GLU A 352 -7.75 9.36 5.47
N GLN A 353 -6.60 10.01 5.32
CA GLN A 353 -6.46 11.16 4.43
C GLN A 353 -6.44 10.75 2.96
N THR A 354 -5.78 9.63 2.63
CA THR A 354 -5.74 9.09 1.26
C THR A 354 -7.13 8.68 0.82
N ASN A 355 -7.88 7.93 1.64
CA ASN A 355 -9.28 7.56 1.36
C ASN A 355 -10.16 8.79 1.10
N PHE A 356 -9.96 9.86 1.87
CA PHE A 356 -10.71 11.11 1.67
C PHE A 356 -10.34 11.79 0.34
N PHE A 357 -9.07 11.75 -0.05
CA PHE A 357 -8.61 12.29 -1.33
C PHE A 357 -9.10 11.46 -2.52
N GLU A 358 -9.12 10.13 -2.39
CA GLU A 358 -9.69 9.20 -3.36
C GLU A 358 -11.17 9.50 -3.63
N ASP A 359 -11.97 9.64 -2.57
CA ASP A 359 -13.38 10.03 -2.68
C ASP A 359 -13.55 11.43 -3.27
N TYR A 360 -12.65 12.36 -2.97
CA TYR A 360 -12.62 13.66 -3.63
C TYR A 360 -12.35 13.54 -5.14
N CYS A 361 -11.52 12.60 -5.58
CA CYS A 361 -11.22 12.42 -7.01
C CYS A 361 -12.39 11.84 -7.80
N LYS A 362 -13.22 10.98 -7.18
CA LYS A 362 -14.36 10.34 -7.85
C LYS A 362 -15.35 11.38 -8.43
N GLY A 363 -15.76 11.16 -9.67
CA GLY A 363 -16.63 12.04 -10.45
C GLY A 363 -15.95 13.29 -11.03
N LYS A 364 -14.64 13.49 -10.81
CA LYS A 364 -13.86 14.57 -11.42
C LYS A 364 -13.04 14.05 -12.60
N THR A 365 -12.65 14.95 -13.50
CA THR A 365 -11.64 14.62 -14.51
C THR A 365 -10.25 14.74 -13.93
N VAL A 366 -9.27 14.07 -14.54
CA VAL A 366 -7.85 14.21 -14.17
C VAL A 366 -7.38 15.67 -14.24
N ASP A 367 -7.87 16.45 -15.21
CA ASP A 367 -7.58 17.90 -15.30
C ASP A 367 -8.13 18.67 -14.10
N ALA A 368 -9.31 18.33 -13.61
CA ALA A 368 -9.90 18.98 -12.45
C ALA A 368 -9.14 18.66 -11.16
N VAL A 369 -8.70 17.40 -10.97
CA VAL A 369 -7.85 17.01 -9.84
C VAL A 369 -6.47 17.68 -9.93
N ALA A 370 -5.88 17.73 -11.13
CA ALA A 370 -4.59 18.41 -11.33
C ALA A 370 -4.65 19.93 -11.11
N ALA A 371 -5.84 20.52 -11.11
CA ALA A 371 -6.07 21.93 -10.84
C ALA A 371 -6.28 22.24 -9.35
N THR A 372 -6.34 21.23 -8.46
CA THR A 372 -6.46 21.42 -7.01
C THR A 372 -5.30 22.27 -6.49
N GLU A 373 -5.62 23.35 -5.78
CA GLU A 373 -4.60 24.26 -5.27
C GLU A 373 -3.80 23.60 -4.14
N VAL A 374 -2.47 23.72 -4.23
CA VAL A 374 -1.52 23.29 -3.19
C VAL A 374 -0.68 24.45 -2.71
N ASN A 375 -0.23 24.39 -1.47
CA ASN A 375 0.76 25.32 -0.93
C ASN A 375 2.09 25.14 -1.69
N PRO A 376 2.64 26.19 -2.32
CA PRO A 376 3.84 26.08 -3.15
C PRO A 376 5.11 25.72 -2.37
N ASP A 377 5.13 25.92 -1.04
CA ASP A 377 6.32 25.68 -0.22
C ASP A 377 6.48 24.20 0.17
N ASN A 378 5.38 23.45 0.27
CA ASN A 378 5.40 22.08 0.77
C ASN A 378 4.53 21.09 -0.02
N GLY A 379 3.73 21.55 -0.98
CA GLY A 379 2.82 20.72 -1.79
C GLY A 379 1.58 20.22 -1.05
N HIS A 380 1.37 20.62 0.20
CA HIS A 380 0.16 20.27 0.95
C HIS A 380 -1.06 20.94 0.34
N VAL A 381 -2.24 20.31 0.47
CA VAL A 381 -3.52 20.90 0.07
C VAL A 381 -3.64 22.32 0.63
N ALA A 382 -3.95 23.29 -0.24
CA ALA A 382 -4.08 24.69 0.15
C ALA A 382 -5.31 24.91 1.05
N GLU A 383 -5.23 25.84 1.99
CA GLU A 383 -6.36 26.19 2.87
C GLU A 383 -7.59 26.72 2.09
N SER A 384 -7.42 27.15 0.84
CA SER A 384 -8.48 27.55 -0.07
C SER A 384 -9.35 26.38 -0.54
N GLU A 385 -8.83 25.15 -0.55
CA GLU A 385 -9.53 23.92 -0.94
C GLU A 385 -10.38 23.38 0.22
N VAL A 386 -11.38 24.17 0.64
CA VAL A 386 -12.20 23.91 1.84
C VAL A 386 -12.86 22.53 1.86
N ASP A 387 -13.22 22.01 0.69
CA ASP A 387 -13.85 20.70 0.54
C ASP A 387 -12.86 19.55 0.73
N LEU A 388 -11.55 19.82 0.56
CA LEU A 388 -10.49 18.82 0.69
C LEU A 388 -9.81 18.87 2.07
N VAL A 389 -9.50 20.05 2.60
CA VAL A 389 -8.77 20.21 3.88
C VAL A 389 -9.51 19.67 5.11
N ALA A 390 -10.83 19.43 5.00
CA ALA A 390 -11.60 18.77 6.05
C ALA A 390 -11.20 17.30 6.28
N GLY A 391 -10.57 16.67 5.27
CA GLY A 391 -10.17 15.28 5.37
C GLY A 391 -8.81 14.93 4.79
N CYS A 392 -8.17 15.80 4.01
CA CYS A 392 -6.82 15.60 3.51
C CYS A 392 -6.04 16.92 3.58
N THR A 393 -4.92 16.92 4.31
CA THR A 393 -4.02 18.07 4.49
C THR A 393 -2.58 17.76 4.12
N MET A 394 -2.32 16.53 3.66
CA MET A 394 -1.00 16.08 3.25
C MET A 394 -0.62 16.61 1.86
N ASN A 395 0.64 16.42 1.48
CA ASN A 395 1.10 16.65 0.13
C ASN A 395 0.43 15.66 -0.84
N ILE A 396 -0.14 16.18 -1.92
CA ILE A 396 -0.84 15.37 -2.95
C ILE A 396 -0.15 15.38 -4.31
N ASN A 397 1.02 16.03 -4.44
CA ASN A 397 1.69 16.23 -5.72
C ASN A 397 1.96 14.91 -6.44
N ASP A 398 2.48 13.90 -5.73
CA ASP A 398 2.79 12.61 -6.34
C ASP A 398 1.52 11.87 -6.79
N PHE A 399 0.41 11.97 -6.04
CA PHE A 399 -0.88 11.42 -6.48
C PHE A 399 -1.39 12.10 -7.75
N VAL A 400 -1.24 13.43 -7.84
CA VAL A 400 -1.58 14.19 -9.04
C VAL A 400 -0.69 13.79 -10.22
N VAL A 401 0.61 13.57 -10.01
CA VAL A 401 1.50 13.08 -11.07
C VAL A 401 1.09 11.68 -11.53
N VAL A 402 0.80 10.75 -10.60
CA VAL A 402 0.28 9.41 -10.91
C VAL A 402 -0.97 9.50 -11.80
N LEU A 403 -1.92 10.38 -11.47
CA LEU A 403 -3.14 10.56 -12.26
C LEU A 403 -2.86 11.18 -13.64
N THR A 404 -1.97 12.16 -13.73
CA THR A 404 -1.70 12.86 -14.98
C THR A 404 -0.93 12.05 -16.02
N LYS A 405 -0.31 10.92 -15.64
CA LYS A 405 0.31 9.96 -16.57
C LYS A 405 -0.68 9.25 -17.49
N SER A 406 -1.97 9.28 -17.18
CA SER A 406 -3.03 8.72 -18.05
C SER A 406 -3.40 9.59 -19.27
N LYS A 407 -2.77 10.76 -19.45
CA LYS A 407 -3.08 11.72 -20.51
C LYS A 407 -2.33 11.51 -21.83
#